data_AF-A0A559LY07-F1
#
_entry.id   AF-A0A559LY07-F1
#
_cell.length_a   1.000
_cell.length_b   1.000
_cell.length_c   1.000
_cell.angle_alpha   90.00
_cell.angle_beta   90.00
_cell.angle_gamma   90.00
#
_symmetry.space_group_name_H-M   'P 1'
#
loop_
_entity.id
_entity.type
_entity.pdbx_description
1 polymer ?
#
loop_
_entity_poly.entity_id
_entity_poly.type
_entity_poly.pdbx_seq_one_letter_code
_entity_poly.pdbx_strand_id
1 'polypeptide(L)'
;MTSTTGPQPPYPLHPSIKDKLDPVYAAFYNKHLIDQQQVHLRPVSASRTSGVLIPGAGPELPVGKVEDIPIKRRESQGPDVLVRAFTPEGEKPERGWPLMVYYHGGGWVLGNINTENVVCTNLCNRARCVVVTIDYRLAPEDPYPAAVHDSWEALLWLNAEGPAHLSLDLSLSAVGGSSAGGNLAAVMCHRALTAPSRVPAFLVQLLLVPVTDNTAL
;
A
#
# COMPACT_ATOMS: atom_id res chain seq x y z
N MET A 1 -14.69 23.50 -17.79
CA MET A 1 -15.52 23.59 -16.58
C MET A 1 -16.57 22.50 -16.68
N THR A 2 -16.26 21.30 -16.21
CA THR A 2 -17.20 20.17 -16.23
C THR A 2 -18.17 20.35 -15.07
N SER A 3 -19.44 20.49 -15.43
CA SER A 3 -20.58 20.54 -14.50
C SER A 3 -20.53 19.34 -13.54
N THR A 4 -20.47 19.60 -12.25
CA THR A 4 -20.63 18.59 -11.19
C THR A 4 -22.12 18.23 -11.10
N THR A 5 -22.60 17.35 -11.97
CA THR A 5 -24.01 16.90 -11.99
C THR A 5 -24.31 15.80 -10.97
N GLY A 6 -23.33 15.40 -10.16
CA GLY A 6 -23.51 14.39 -9.11
C GLY A 6 -24.11 14.97 -7.83
N PRO A 7 -24.68 14.10 -6.97
CA PRO A 7 -25.13 14.50 -5.62
C PRO A 7 -23.98 15.18 -4.88
N GLN A 8 -24.32 16.13 -4.01
CA GLN A 8 -23.36 16.87 -3.18
C GLN A 8 -23.60 16.56 -1.70
N PRO A 9 -22.59 16.69 -0.84
CA PRO A 9 -22.79 16.56 0.60
C PRO A 9 -23.82 17.58 1.11
N PRO A 10 -24.56 17.26 2.20
CA PRO A 10 -24.42 16.07 3.02
C PRO A 10 -24.88 14.80 2.31
N TYR A 11 -24.28 13.66 2.64
CA TYR A 11 -24.65 12.33 2.15
C TYR A 11 -25.32 11.50 3.25
N PRO A 12 -26.63 11.63 3.50
CA PRO A 12 -27.29 10.89 4.58
C PRO A 12 -27.22 9.38 4.36
N LEU A 13 -27.10 8.63 5.46
CA LEU A 13 -27.24 7.17 5.43
C LEU A 13 -28.61 6.81 4.85
N HIS A 14 -28.60 5.93 3.84
CA HIS A 14 -29.84 5.53 3.16
C HIS A 14 -30.82 4.86 4.15
N PRO A 15 -32.14 5.11 4.06
CA PRO A 15 -33.11 4.53 5.00
C PRO A 15 -33.06 3.00 5.09
N SER A 16 -32.67 2.30 4.02
CA SER A 16 -32.57 0.83 4.02
C SER A 16 -31.36 0.25 4.78
N ILE A 17 -30.36 1.07 5.10
CA ILE A 17 -29.11 0.65 5.76
C ILE A 17 -28.89 1.31 7.11
N LYS A 18 -29.50 2.47 7.38
CA LYS A 18 -29.25 3.24 8.62
C LYS A 18 -29.47 2.42 9.90
N ASP A 19 -30.48 1.54 9.92
CA ASP A 19 -30.83 0.72 11.09
C ASP A 19 -30.10 -0.64 11.10
N LYS A 20 -29.27 -0.90 10.08
CA LYS A 20 -28.43 -2.11 9.96
C LYS A 20 -26.97 -1.85 10.30
N LEU A 21 -26.57 -0.58 10.43
CA LEU A 21 -25.20 -0.21 10.78
C LEU A 21 -25.00 -0.28 12.30
N ASP A 22 -23.78 -0.60 12.70
CA ASP A 22 -23.36 -0.44 14.08
C ASP A 22 -23.60 1.01 14.54
N PRO A 23 -24.26 1.25 15.70
CA PRO A 23 -24.59 2.60 16.16
C PRO A 23 -23.37 3.51 16.35
N VAL A 24 -22.21 2.95 16.75
CA VAL A 24 -20.96 3.70 16.91
C VAL A 24 -20.46 4.16 15.55
N TYR A 25 -20.48 3.26 14.55
CA TYR A 25 -20.10 3.63 13.18
C TYR A 25 -21.06 4.64 12.56
N ALA A 26 -22.38 4.49 12.76
CA ALA A 26 -23.37 5.45 12.25
C ALA A 26 -23.14 6.85 12.84
N ALA A 27 -22.85 6.95 14.14
CA ALA A 27 -22.50 8.20 14.80
C ALA A 27 -21.17 8.79 14.25
N PHE A 28 -20.14 7.96 14.06
CA PHE A 28 -18.88 8.37 13.45
C PHE A 28 -19.08 8.93 12.03
N TYR A 29 -19.83 8.21 11.18
CA TYR A 29 -20.13 8.62 9.82
C TYR A 29 -20.83 9.99 9.78
N ASN A 30 -21.90 10.15 10.55
CA ASN A 30 -22.67 11.39 10.60
C ASN A 30 -21.86 12.57 11.14
N LYS A 31 -20.85 12.31 11.99
CA LYS A 31 -20.00 13.35 12.55
C LYS A 31 -18.83 13.74 11.64
N HIS A 32 -18.26 12.78 10.90
CA HIS A 32 -16.96 12.96 10.26
C HIS A 32 -16.98 12.81 8.74
N LEU A 33 -17.93 12.05 8.18
CA LEU A 33 -17.92 11.63 6.78
C LEU A 33 -19.09 12.18 5.96
N ILE A 34 -20.20 12.54 6.59
CA ILE A 34 -21.42 12.97 5.88
C ILE A 34 -21.18 14.16 4.94
N ASP A 35 -20.31 15.08 5.33
CA ASP A 35 -19.98 16.28 4.55
C ASP A 35 -18.75 16.11 3.64
N GLN A 36 -18.11 14.93 3.69
CA GLN A 36 -16.91 14.66 2.89
C GLN A 36 -17.29 14.26 1.47
N GLN A 37 -16.60 14.86 0.49
CA GLN A 37 -16.83 14.55 -0.92
C GLN A 37 -16.47 13.09 -1.21
N GLN A 38 -17.40 12.34 -1.81
CA GLN A 38 -17.20 10.92 -2.10
C GLN A 38 -16.15 10.73 -3.20
N VAL A 39 -15.24 9.76 -3.00
CA VAL A 39 -14.07 9.56 -3.86
C VAL A 39 -14.41 9.33 -5.34
N HIS A 40 -15.52 8.65 -5.62
CA HIS A 40 -15.97 8.35 -6.98
C HIS A 40 -16.64 9.54 -7.70
N LEU A 41 -16.91 10.64 -6.98
CA LEU A 41 -17.42 11.90 -7.54
C LEU A 41 -16.30 12.93 -7.73
N ARG A 42 -15.05 12.61 -7.37
CA ARG A 42 -13.88 13.49 -7.47
C ARG A 42 -13.04 13.15 -8.70
N PRO A 43 -12.37 14.14 -9.31
CA PRO A 43 -11.29 13.86 -10.26
C PRO A 43 -10.21 12.98 -9.62
N VAL A 44 -9.69 11.99 -10.36
CA VAL A 44 -8.64 11.07 -9.88
C VAL A 44 -7.42 11.82 -9.33
N SER A 45 -7.00 12.89 -10.01
CA SER A 45 -5.88 13.73 -9.58
C SER A 45 -6.09 14.32 -8.18
N ALA A 46 -7.31 14.79 -7.88
CA ALA A 46 -7.66 15.33 -6.57
C ALA A 46 -7.72 14.26 -5.48
N SER A 47 -8.15 13.04 -5.84
CA SER A 47 -8.16 11.91 -4.91
C SER A 47 -6.76 11.40 -4.59
N ARG A 48 -5.80 11.52 -5.52
CA ARG A 48 -4.38 11.18 -5.30
C ARG A 48 -3.61 12.21 -4.47
N THR A 49 -4.03 13.48 -4.41
CA THR A 49 -3.23 14.55 -3.76
C THR A 49 -3.16 14.42 -2.24
N SER A 50 -4.21 13.90 -1.60
CA SER A 50 -4.31 13.91 -0.14
C SER A 50 -3.37 12.91 0.55
N GLY A 51 -2.93 11.86 -0.15
CA GLY A 51 -2.16 10.77 0.46
C GLY A 51 -2.88 10.05 1.59
N VAL A 52 -4.19 10.27 1.80
CA VAL A 52 -4.99 9.56 2.82
C VAL A 52 -6.24 9.06 2.13
N LEU A 53 -6.25 7.76 1.83
CA LEU A 53 -7.40 7.14 1.14
C LEU A 53 -8.49 6.66 2.10
N ILE A 54 -8.12 6.37 3.34
CA ILE A 54 -9.00 5.76 4.34
C ILE A 54 -9.20 6.76 5.50
N PRO A 55 -10.36 7.42 5.60
CA PRO A 55 -10.70 8.24 6.74
C PRO A 55 -10.71 7.43 8.04
N GLY A 56 -10.27 8.04 9.14
CA GLY A 56 -10.27 7.41 10.46
C GLY A 56 -9.02 6.57 10.77
N ALA A 57 -7.98 6.64 9.94
CA ALA A 57 -6.67 6.10 10.30
C ALA A 57 -6.11 6.79 11.56
N GLY A 58 -5.41 6.02 12.40
CA GLY A 58 -4.64 6.56 13.52
C GLY A 58 -3.44 7.40 13.04
N PRO A 59 -2.68 8.01 13.97
CA PRO A 59 -1.48 8.74 13.58
C PRO A 59 -0.39 7.79 13.07
N GLU A 60 0.49 8.30 12.22
CA GLU A 60 1.79 7.68 11.96
C GLU A 60 2.58 7.60 13.26
N LEU A 61 3.26 6.49 13.50
CA LEU A 61 4.13 6.34 14.67
C LEU A 61 5.55 6.82 14.33
N PRO A 62 6.29 7.42 15.28
CA PRO A 62 7.70 7.70 15.07
C PRO A 62 8.47 6.41 14.83
N VAL A 63 9.42 6.45 13.90
CA VAL A 63 10.33 5.36 13.56
C VAL A 63 11.76 5.90 13.53
N GLY A 64 12.75 5.01 13.61
CA GLY A 64 14.16 5.40 13.69
C GLY A 64 14.69 6.07 12.42
N LYS A 65 14.20 5.68 11.24
CA LYS A 65 14.56 6.32 9.97
C LYS A 65 13.44 6.16 8.94
N VAL A 66 13.23 7.18 8.12
CA VAL A 66 12.41 7.12 6.91
C VAL A 66 13.28 7.56 5.74
N GLU A 67 13.31 6.79 4.66
CA GLU A 67 14.10 7.12 3.47
C GLU A 67 13.38 6.74 2.18
N ASP A 68 13.43 7.67 1.21
CA ASP A 68 12.91 7.50 -0.14
C ASP A 68 14.06 7.11 -1.07
N ILE A 69 13.91 6.00 -1.79
CA ILE A 69 14.97 5.40 -2.62
C ILE A 69 14.42 5.19 -4.04
N PRO A 70 14.96 5.88 -5.06
CA PRO A 70 14.63 5.60 -6.45
C PRO A 70 15.38 4.34 -6.92
N ILE A 71 14.65 3.37 -7.44
CA ILE A 71 15.17 2.09 -7.93
C ILE A 71 15.21 2.09 -9.45
N LYS A 72 16.39 1.74 -10.00
CA LYS A 72 16.56 1.50 -11.43
C LYS A 72 15.95 0.16 -11.83
N ARG A 73 15.14 0.17 -12.90
CA ARG A 73 14.56 -1.03 -13.50
C ARG A 73 15.63 -1.90 -14.15
N ARG A 74 15.48 -3.22 -14.05
CA ARG A 74 16.36 -4.22 -14.65
C ARG A 74 15.66 -5.07 -15.71
N GLU A 75 14.35 -5.30 -15.59
CA GLU A 75 13.62 -6.25 -16.45
C GLU A 75 12.44 -5.62 -17.22
N SER A 76 12.02 -4.43 -16.84
CA SER A 76 10.86 -3.72 -17.38
C SER A 76 11.23 -2.32 -17.84
N GLN A 77 10.33 -1.72 -18.63
CA GLN A 77 10.47 -0.34 -19.11
C GLN A 77 9.57 0.60 -18.28
N GLY A 78 10.04 1.84 -18.12
CA GLY A 78 9.35 2.90 -17.39
C GLY A 78 10.30 3.77 -16.56
N PRO A 79 9.77 4.77 -15.84
CA PRO A 79 10.55 5.57 -14.90
C PRO A 79 11.05 4.74 -13.72
N ASP A 80 12.06 5.23 -13.00
CA ASP A 80 12.52 4.61 -11.75
C ASP A 80 11.36 4.32 -10.81
N VAL A 81 11.43 3.20 -10.09
CA VAL A 81 10.43 2.82 -9.10
C VAL A 81 10.82 3.48 -7.77
N LEU A 82 9.97 4.35 -7.24
CA LEU A 82 10.21 4.93 -5.92
C LEU A 82 9.76 3.95 -4.84
N VAL A 83 10.61 3.72 -3.85
CA VAL A 83 10.23 3.02 -2.61
C VAL A 83 10.52 3.89 -1.41
N ARG A 84 9.78 3.67 -0.33
CA ARG A 84 10.03 4.26 0.98
C ARG A 84 10.29 3.17 1.99
N ALA A 85 11.42 3.25 2.68
CA ALA A 85 11.75 2.36 3.78
C ALA A 85 11.53 3.06 5.13
N PHE A 86 10.91 2.33 6.06
CA PHE A 86 10.74 2.70 7.45
C PHE A 86 11.57 1.74 8.30
N THR A 87 12.55 2.26 9.03
CA THR A 87 13.43 1.47 9.90
C THR A 87 13.05 1.72 11.35
N PRO A 88 12.87 0.68 12.18
CA PRO A 88 12.44 0.84 13.56
C PRO A 88 13.54 1.48 14.41
N GLU A 89 13.16 2.09 15.53
CA GLU A 89 14.13 2.63 16.49
C GLU A 89 14.93 1.51 17.18
N GLY A 90 16.13 1.82 17.66
CA GLY A 90 16.98 0.91 18.45
C GLY A 90 18.05 0.19 17.64
N GLU A 91 18.74 -0.74 18.29
CA GLU A 91 19.87 -1.45 17.69
C GLU A 91 19.40 -2.50 16.69
N LYS A 92 20.05 -2.54 15.53
CA LYS A 92 19.79 -3.57 14.52
C LYS A 92 20.21 -4.95 15.06
N PRO A 93 19.47 -6.02 14.74
CA PRO A 93 19.94 -7.37 15.01
C PRO A 93 21.25 -7.65 14.28
N GLU A 94 22.05 -8.57 14.82
CA GLU A 94 23.36 -8.95 14.27
C GLU A 94 23.29 -9.34 12.78
N ARG A 95 22.27 -10.10 12.41
CA ARG A 95 22.04 -10.56 11.03
C ARG A 95 21.35 -9.53 10.12
N GLY A 96 20.91 -8.40 10.67
CA GLY A 96 20.09 -7.40 9.98
C GLY A 96 18.63 -7.41 10.43
N TRP A 97 17.88 -6.40 9.98
CA TRP A 97 16.45 -6.27 10.23
C TRP A 97 15.62 -7.25 9.38
N PRO A 98 14.56 -7.86 9.91
CA PRO A 98 13.54 -8.51 9.10
C PRO A 98 12.94 -7.52 8.09
N LEU A 99 12.46 -8.02 6.96
CA LEU A 99 11.86 -7.21 5.89
C LEU A 99 10.35 -7.43 5.82
N MET A 100 9.58 -6.34 5.72
CA MET A 100 8.18 -6.36 5.31
C MET A 100 8.01 -5.53 4.04
N VAL A 101 7.72 -6.18 2.92
CA VAL A 101 7.34 -5.50 1.67
C VAL A 101 5.85 -5.19 1.72
N TYR A 102 5.46 -3.95 1.47
CA TYR A 102 4.08 -3.52 1.62
C TYR A 102 3.57 -2.77 0.38
N TYR A 103 2.44 -3.21 -0.18
CA TYR A 103 1.80 -2.55 -1.32
C TYR A 103 0.52 -1.85 -0.85
N HIS A 104 0.41 -0.55 -1.13
CA HIS A 104 -0.77 0.22 -0.73
C HIS A 104 -2.03 -0.21 -1.49
N GLY A 105 -3.22 0.10 -0.97
CA GLY A 105 -4.49 -0.08 -1.66
C GLY A 105 -4.84 1.06 -2.61
N GLY A 106 -6.04 1.00 -3.20
CA GLY A 106 -6.56 2.07 -4.06
C GLY A 106 -6.99 1.63 -5.46
N GLY A 107 -7.34 0.35 -5.65
CA GLY A 107 -7.88 -0.14 -6.93
C GLY A 107 -6.93 0.06 -8.12
N TRP A 108 -5.61 0.05 -7.88
CA TRP A 108 -4.56 0.35 -8.88
C TRP A 108 -4.67 1.72 -9.55
N VAL A 109 -5.55 2.59 -9.05
CA VAL A 109 -5.86 3.91 -9.63
C VAL A 109 -5.56 5.01 -8.63
N LEU A 110 -5.77 4.76 -7.35
CA LEU A 110 -5.64 5.71 -6.27
C LEU A 110 -4.43 5.38 -5.40
N GLY A 111 -4.07 6.35 -4.57
CA GLY A 111 -2.93 6.26 -3.68
C GLY A 111 -1.64 6.83 -4.28
N ASN A 112 -0.57 6.67 -3.51
CA ASN A 112 0.81 7.08 -3.71
C ASN A 112 1.63 6.60 -2.50
N ILE A 113 2.94 6.89 -2.50
CA ILE A 113 3.89 6.55 -1.42
C ILE A 113 3.45 6.92 0.00
N ASN A 114 2.60 7.94 0.19
CA ASN A 114 2.14 8.40 1.51
C ASN A 114 0.86 7.68 2.02
N THR A 115 0.19 6.92 1.16
CA THR A 115 -1.21 6.47 1.38
C THR A 115 -1.41 5.66 2.65
N GLU A 116 -0.47 4.77 2.94
CA GLU A 116 -0.58 3.81 4.02
C GLU A 116 0.66 3.86 4.94
N ASN A 117 1.30 5.02 5.04
CA ASN A 117 2.41 5.25 5.99
C ASN A 117 2.00 4.95 7.43
N VAL A 118 0.76 5.22 7.80
CA VAL A 118 0.21 4.85 9.12
C VAL A 118 0.32 3.34 9.32
N VAL A 119 -0.07 2.54 8.33
CA VAL A 119 0.05 1.08 8.41
C VAL A 119 1.52 0.67 8.45
N CYS A 120 2.35 1.27 7.61
CA CYS A 120 3.78 0.94 7.51
C CYS A 120 4.54 1.23 8.81
N THR A 121 4.35 2.40 9.42
CA THR A 121 4.99 2.76 10.71
C THR A 121 4.50 1.89 11.86
N ASN A 122 3.21 1.53 11.85
CA ASN A 122 2.64 0.62 12.83
C ASN A 122 3.21 -0.81 12.70
N LEU A 123 3.35 -1.33 11.47
CA LEU A 123 4.00 -2.62 11.22
C LEU A 123 5.48 -2.58 11.62
N CYS A 124 6.20 -1.53 11.22
CA CYS A 124 7.61 -1.33 11.51
C CYS A 124 7.90 -1.43 13.01
N ASN A 125 7.14 -0.69 13.82
CA ASN A 125 7.33 -0.66 15.27
C ASN A 125 6.88 -1.96 15.95
N ARG A 126 5.71 -2.50 15.59
CA ARG A 126 5.15 -3.67 16.28
C ARG A 126 5.83 -4.97 15.91
N ALA A 127 6.24 -5.13 14.65
CA ALA A 127 6.94 -6.32 14.17
C ALA A 127 8.46 -6.20 14.26
N ARG A 128 8.99 -5.01 14.63
CA ARG A 128 10.43 -4.73 14.74
C ARG A 128 11.18 -5.09 13.46
N CYS A 129 10.65 -4.62 12.32
CA CYS A 129 11.16 -4.91 10.98
C CYS A 129 11.27 -3.63 10.15
N VAL A 130 12.12 -3.67 9.13
CA VAL A 130 12.12 -2.62 8.09
C VAL A 130 10.91 -2.86 7.19
N VAL A 131 10.05 -1.84 7.05
CA VAL A 131 8.92 -1.89 6.13
C VAL A 131 9.28 -1.10 4.88
N VAL A 132 9.12 -1.70 3.70
CA VAL A 132 9.37 -1.05 2.41
C VAL A 132 8.06 -0.97 1.64
N THR A 133 7.54 0.24 1.46
CA THR A 133 6.36 0.50 0.62
C THR A 133 6.77 0.98 -0.77
N ILE A 134 5.99 0.59 -1.79
CA ILE A 134 6.33 0.76 -3.21
C ILE A 134 5.33 1.74 -3.85
N ASP A 135 5.84 2.81 -4.45
CA ASP A 135 5.06 3.77 -5.25
C ASP A 135 4.90 3.26 -6.68
N TYR A 136 4.12 2.18 -6.83
CA TYR A 136 3.92 1.54 -8.12
C TYR A 136 3.05 2.42 -9.04
N ARG A 137 3.31 2.36 -10.35
CA ARG A 137 2.52 3.11 -11.34
C ARG A 137 1.06 2.73 -11.34
N LEU A 138 0.21 3.74 -11.59
CA LEU A 138 -1.24 3.65 -11.45
C LEU A 138 -1.95 3.80 -12.79
N ALA A 139 -3.06 3.09 -12.94
CA ALA A 139 -4.02 3.29 -14.02
C ALA A 139 -4.82 4.59 -13.80
N PRO A 140 -5.37 5.22 -14.86
CA PRO A 140 -5.34 4.78 -16.25
C PRO A 140 -4.07 5.14 -17.03
N GLU A 141 -3.16 5.95 -16.47
CA GLU A 141 -1.95 6.40 -17.15
C GLU A 141 -1.03 5.23 -17.50
N ASP A 142 -0.88 4.30 -16.55
CA ASP A 142 -0.09 3.10 -16.67
C ASP A 142 -0.99 1.87 -16.36
N PRO A 143 -1.71 1.34 -17.37
CA PRO A 143 -2.59 0.19 -17.16
C PRO A 143 -1.81 -1.09 -16.82
N TYR A 144 -2.54 -2.14 -16.46
CA TYR A 144 -1.96 -3.48 -16.30
C TYR A 144 -1.09 -3.83 -17.54
N PRO A 145 0.14 -4.35 -17.37
CA PRO A 145 0.74 -4.88 -16.12
C PRO A 145 1.71 -3.93 -15.38
N ALA A 146 1.60 -2.61 -15.53
CA ALA A 146 2.60 -1.66 -14.98
C ALA A 146 2.86 -1.82 -13.48
N ALA A 147 1.83 -1.84 -12.64
CA ALA A 147 1.99 -2.02 -11.18
C ALA A 147 2.67 -3.36 -10.82
N VAL A 148 2.41 -4.42 -11.58
CA VAL A 148 3.04 -5.74 -11.40
C VAL A 148 4.52 -5.70 -11.75
N HIS A 149 4.89 -4.98 -12.82
CA HIS A 149 6.28 -4.77 -13.18
C HIS A 149 7.03 -4.00 -12.10
N ASP A 150 6.46 -2.89 -11.62
CA ASP A 150 7.10 -2.03 -10.63
C ASP A 150 7.30 -2.76 -9.29
N SER A 151 6.28 -3.52 -8.88
CA SER A 151 6.34 -4.37 -7.69
C SER A 151 7.46 -5.40 -7.79
N TRP A 152 7.64 -6.00 -8.97
CA TRP A 152 8.69 -6.99 -9.21
C TRP A 152 10.10 -6.37 -9.24
N GLU A 153 10.27 -5.22 -9.89
CA GLU A 153 11.55 -4.47 -9.90
C GLU A 153 12.00 -4.12 -8.48
N ALA A 154 11.06 -3.70 -7.63
CA ALA A 154 11.35 -3.43 -6.22
C ALA A 154 11.84 -4.69 -5.49
N LEU A 155 11.24 -5.86 -5.74
CA LEU A 155 11.70 -7.12 -5.15
C LEU A 155 13.09 -7.55 -5.64
N LEU A 156 13.39 -7.37 -6.93
CA LEU A 156 14.71 -7.66 -7.48
C LEU A 156 15.78 -6.77 -6.84
N TRP A 157 15.49 -5.48 -6.66
CA TRP A 157 16.39 -4.55 -5.99
C TRP A 157 16.55 -4.87 -4.51
N LEU A 158 15.45 -5.15 -3.80
CA LEU A 158 15.50 -5.55 -2.38
C LEU A 158 16.35 -6.81 -2.19
N ASN A 159 16.27 -7.77 -3.11
CA ASN A 159 17.10 -8.98 -3.05
C ASN A 159 18.58 -8.71 -3.30
N ALA A 160 18.89 -7.84 -4.27
CA ALA A 160 20.28 -7.61 -4.71
C ALA A 160 21.02 -6.55 -3.88
N GLU A 161 20.34 -5.49 -3.47
CA GLU A 161 20.94 -4.27 -2.92
C GLU A 161 20.38 -3.93 -1.52
N GLY A 162 19.18 -4.42 -1.18
CA GLY A 162 18.51 -4.18 0.09
C GLY A 162 19.34 -4.55 1.33
N PRO A 163 20.03 -5.71 1.41
CA PRO A 163 20.85 -6.07 2.56
C PRO A 163 21.93 -5.04 2.88
N ALA A 164 22.60 -4.52 1.85
CA ALA A 164 23.68 -3.55 2.02
C ALA A 164 23.13 -2.15 2.33
N HIS A 165 22.06 -1.72 1.66
CA HIS A 165 21.49 -0.39 1.84
C HIS A 165 20.70 -0.23 3.14
N LEU A 166 19.89 -1.23 3.49
CA LEU A 166 18.91 -1.16 4.58
C LEU A 166 19.25 -2.09 5.74
N SER A 167 20.41 -2.77 5.71
CA SER A 167 20.83 -3.75 6.73
C SER A 167 19.79 -4.86 6.93
N LEU A 168 19.30 -5.49 5.86
CA LEU A 168 18.23 -6.49 5.90
C LEU A 168 18.74 -7.93 6.08
N ASP A 169 18.02 -8.71 6.88
CA ASP A 169 18.05 -10.17 6.88
C ASP A 169 16.91 -10.71 6.00
N LEU A 170 17.20 -11.02 4.73
CA LEU A 170 16.19 -11.49 3.77
C LEU A 170 15.67 -12.90 4.08
N SER A 171 16.30 -13.65 4.99
CA SER A 171 15.74 -14.93 5.46
C SER A 171 14.51 -14.74 6.35
N LEU A 172 14.27 -13.51 6.81
CA LEU A 172 13.12 -13.10 7.62
C LEU A 172 12.29 -12.07 6.86
N SER A 173 11.79 -12.45 5.68
CA SER A 173 10.99 -11.58 4.83
C SER A 173 9.49 -11.91 4.89
N ALA A 174 8.66 -10.88 4.84
CA ALA A 174 7.23 -10.94 4.67
C ALA A 174 6.79 -10.00 3.54
N VAL A 175 5.61 -10.25 2.99
CA VAL A 175 4.98 -9.39 1.98
C VAL A 175 3.52 -9.17 2.34
N GLY A 176 2.97 -8.01 2.02
CA GLY A 176 1.55 -7.75 2.23
C GLY A 176 1.06 -6.49 1.56
N GLY A 177 -0.22 -6.22 1.79
CA GLY A 177 -0.87 -5.03 1.27
C GLY A 177 -2.37 -5.04 1.50
N SER A 178 -3.02 -3.92 1.18
CA SER A 178 -4.46 -3.75 1.32
C SER A 178 -5.16 -3.73 -0.04
N SER A 179 -6.34 -4.37 -0.16
CA SER A 179 -7.17 -4.31 -1.38
C SER A 179 -6.38 -4.66 -2.67
N ALA A 180 -6.18 -3.69 -3.56
CA ALA A 180 -5.33 -3.83 -4.76
C ALA A 180 -3.85 -4.14 -4.44
N GLY A 181 -3.30 -3.63 -3.34
CA GLY A 181 -1.99 -4.01 -2.84
C GLY A 181 -1.95 -5.43 -2.27
N GLY A 182 -3.06 -5.89 -1.66
CA GLY A 182 -3.23 -7.28 -1.27
C GLY A 182 -3.22 -8.23 -2.48
N ASN A 183 -3.81 -7.80 -3.60
CA ASN A 183 -3.67 -8.51 -4.88
C ASN A 183 -2.20 -8.58 -5.33
N LEU A 184 -1.49 -7.44 -5.36
CA LEU A 184 -0.08 -7.39 -5.75
C LEU A 184 0.79 -8.30 -4.88
N ALA A 185 0.58 -8.30 -3.55
CA ALA A 185 1.27 -9.19 -2.64
C ALA A 185 1.08 -10.67 -3.01
N ALA A 186 -0.16 -11.10 -3.27
CA ALA A 186 -0.45 -12.47 -3.69
C ALA A 186 0.18 -12.81 -5.04
N VAL A 187 0.09 -11.91 -6.04
CA VAL A 187 0.72 -12.09 -7.35
C VAL A 187 2.24 -12.20 -7.23
N MET A 188 2.87 -11.40 -6.37
CA MET A 188 4.31 -11.45 -6.15
C MET A 188 4.75 -12.76 -5.49
N CYS A 189 3.98 -13.30 -4.54
CA CYS A 189 4.22 -14.65 -4.01
C CYS A 189 4.15 -15.71 -5.12
N HIS A 190 3.12 -15.69 -5.96
CA HIS A 190 3.01 -16.63 -7.08
C HIS A 190 4.19 -16.52 -8.05
N ARG A 191 4.59 -15.29 -8.39
CA ARG A 191 5.72 -15.04 -9.29
C ARG A 191 7.05 -15.47 -8.66
N ALA A 192 7.24 -15.27 -7.36
CA ALA A 192 8.43 -15.70 -6.63
C ALA A 192 8.66 -17.21 -6.72
N LEU A 193 7.59 -18.03 -6.75
CA LEU A 193 7.70 -19.49 -6.94
C LEU A 193 8.34 -19.88 -8.27
N THR A 194 8.23 -19.03 -9.30
CA THR A 194 8.87 -19.28 -10.60
C THR A 194 10.33 -18.83 -10.66
N ALA A 195 10.80 -18.10 -9.65
CA ALA A 195 12.13 -17.50 -9.59
C ALA A 195 12.66 -17.36 -8.14
N PRO A 196 12.73 -18.44 -7.35
CA PRO A 196 12.87 -18.39 -5.89
C PRO A 196 14.20 -17.79 -5.39
N SER A 197 15.25 -17.79 -6.20
CA SER A 197 16.56 -17.20 -5.84
C SER A 197 16.70 -15.72 -6.22
N ARG A 198 15.70 -15.15 -6.91
CA ARG A 198 15.77 -13.80 -7.47
C ARG A 198 15.13 -12.72 -6.59
N VAL A 199 14.34 -13.15 -5.61
CA VAL A 199 13.56 -12.29 -4.72
C VAL A 199 13.65 -12.80 -3.29
N PRO A 200 13.30 -11.98 -2.27
CA PRO A 200 13.32 -12.43 -0.89
C PRO A 200 12.39 -13.63 -0.66
N ALA A 201 12.78 -14.53 0.23
CA ALA A 201 11.96 -15.67 0.61
C ALA A 201 10.88 -15.24 1.61
N PHE A 202 9.62 -15.18 1.17
CA PHE A 202 8.52 -14.75 2.03
C PHE A 202 8.05 -15.88 2.96
N LEU A 203 8.20 -15.66 4.27
CA LEU A 203 7.68 -16.53 5.33
C LEU A 203 6.21 -16.26 5.63
N VAL A 204 5.75 -15.03 5.38
CA VAL A 204 4.40 -14.56 5.69
C VAL A 204 3.86 -13.75 4.52
N GLN A 205 2.59 -13.99 4.18
CA GLN A 205 1.78 -13.14 3.30
C GLN A 205 0.64 -12.50 4.10
N LEU A 206 0.62 -11.17 4.22
CA LEU A 206 -0.42 -10.41 4.91
C LEU A 206 -1.39 -9.80 3.88
N LEU A 207 -2.56 -10.43 3.71
CA LEU A 207 -3.55 -10.02 2.71
C LEU A 207 -4.73 -9.32 3.38
N LEU A 208 -4.74 -7.99 3.36
CA LEU A 208 -5.82 -7.19 3.96
C LEU A 208 -6.89 -6.91 2.90
N VAL A 209 -8.07 -7.55 3.04
CA VAL A 209 -9.21 -7.44 2.10
C VAL A 209 -8.80 -7.50 0.62
N PRO A 210 -8.00 -8.50 0.19
CA PRO A 210 -7.38 -8.51 -1.13
C PRO A 210 -8.41 -8.64 -2.25
N VAL A 211 -8.12 -8.04 -3.40
CA VAL A 211 -8.83 -8.39 -4.64
C VAL A 211 -8.23 -9.68 -5.19
N THR A 212 -8.97 -10.78 -5.22
CA THR A 212 -8.47 -12.08 -5.71
C THR A 212 -9.29 -12.67 -6.83
N ASP A 213 -10.46 -12.11 -7.10
CA ASP A 213 -11.37 -12.60 -8.13
C ASP A 213 -12.23 -11.45 -8.66
N ASN A 214 -12.21 -11.27 -9.99
CA ASN A 214 -13.08 -10.31 -10.69
C ASN A 214 -14.29 -11.00 -11.33
N THR A 215 -14.52 -12.27 -11.05
CA THR A 215 -15.63 -13.09 -11.56
C THR A 215 -16.69 -13.40 -10.52
N ALA A 216 -16.49 -13.00 -9.26
CA ALA A 216 -17.48 -13.13 -8.21
C ALA A 216 -18.72 -12.27 -8.54
N LEU A 217 -19.85 -12.94 -8.78
CA LEU A 217 -21.16 -12.37 -9.09
C LEU A 217 -21.94 -12.01 -7.82
#